data_AF-A0A1Y3WUC9-F1
#
_entry.id   AF-A0A1Y3WUC9-F1
#
_cell.length_a   1.000
_cell.length_b   1.000
_cell.length_c   1.000
_cell.angle_alpha   90.00
_cell.angle_beta   90.00
_cell.angle_gamma   90.00
#
_symmetry.space_group_name_H-M   'P 1'
#
loop_
_entity.id
_entity.type
_entity.pdbx_description
1 polymer ?
#
loop_
_entity_poly.entity_id
_entity_poly.type
_entity_poly.pdbx_seq_one_letter_code
_entity_poly.pdbx_strand_id
1 'polypeptide(L)'
;MKYNCFNKYIEQAIKDNWERIALSDFDGVSYHYKDIARKIAKIHLLLESAGIEKGDKIAICGKNSAHWAVAFFASITYGAVPVPILHEFKADNIHHIVNHSEAKLLFVGDGVWENLNESLMKNLTGIFLLNDFSLLMSKCEQLTDTRDRLNEYFGRKYPSRFTPEAVHYHEDSPEELAVINYTSGSTGFSKGVMLPYRSLWSNVEFCLEHLPFLKAGDGIVCMLPMAHMYGMVIEMIHPFAKGCHLHFLTRVPSPKVIMDAFATVKPKLIIAVPLIIEKIIKTKVFPLLEKPLMKVMLKVPFLDSQLLAKINDKLYETFGGNLVQMIIGGAALNREVEQFLRRINFPFTVGYGMTECGPLISYAPWDETRIGSCGRIVDRMEGRVDSSDPEHIVGELLVKGANTMLGYYKNEEATQAIFTSDGWMRTGDLCTIDADGFVYLRGRNKNMILGPSGQNIYPEEIEDRLNNMPYVCESLIVEQEGKLVALVYPDIENAQRSNLTGDALEAQMEEDIATLNKELPAYSQISRLKIYYEEFEKTPKRSIKRYLYQNN
;
A
#
# COMPACT_ATOMS: atom_id res chain seq x y z
N MET A 1 8.26 24.83 3.53
CA MET A 1 7.14 24.51 4.43
C MET A 1 6.07 25.59 4.33
N LYS A 2 4.90 25.27 3.74
CA LYS A 2 3.79 26.24 3.59
C LYS A 2 2.90 26.30 4.86
N TYR A 3 2.77 25.19 5.58
CA TYR A 3 1.99 25.10 6.83
C TYR A 3 2.68 24.18 7.85
N ASN A 4 2.56 24.48 9.15
CA ASN A 4 3.11 23.68 10.26
C ASN A 4 2.10 22.66 10.85
N CYS A 5 0.95 22.49 10.21
CA CYS A 5 -0.22 21.75 10.70
C CYS A 5 -0.76 20.89 9.54
N PHE A 6 -0.93 19.58 9.74
CA PHE A 6 -1.35 18.66 8.69
C PHE A 6 -2.78 18.96 8.23
N ASN A 7 -3.71 19.19 9.16
CA ASN A 7 -5.11 19.46 8.86
C ASN A 7 -5.28 20.75 8.04
N LYS A 8 -4.31 21.68 8.08
CA LYS A 8 -4.31 22.86 7.20
C LYS A 8 -4.14 22.53 5.72
N TYR A 9 -3.47 21.43 5.36
CA TYR A 9 -3.44 20.98 3.96
C TYR A 9 -4.83 20.56 3.49
N ILE A 10 -5.57 19.84 4.32
CA ILE A 10 -6.95 19.41 4.02
C ILE A 10 -7.89 20.62 3.97
N GLU A 11 -7.80 21.50 4.96
CA GLU A 11 -8.58 22.75 5.03
C GLU A 11 -8.37 23.60 3.78
N GLN A 12 -7.10 23.84 3.41
CA GLN A 12 -6.77 24.70 2.28
C GLN A 12 -7.14 24.04 0.95
N ALA A 13 -6.91 22.74 0.79
CA ALA A 13 -7.31 22.02 -0.43
C ALA A 13 -8.82 22.16 -0.69
N ILE A 14 -9.63 22.05 0.36
CA ILE A 14 -11.08 22.27 0.29
C ILE A 14 -11.42 23.71 -0.09
N LYS A 15 -10.79 24.70 0.55
CA LYS A 15 -11.05 26.11 0.29
C LYS A 15 -10.67 26.53 -1.14
N ASP A 16 -9.48 26.14 -1.59
CA ASP A 16 -8.93 26.53 -2.89
C ASP A 16 -9.64 25.85 -4.06
N ASN A 17 -10.21 24.66 -3.83
CA ASN A 17 -10.82 23.85 -4.88
C ASN A 17 -12.34 23.69 -4.71
N TRP A 18 -12.98 24.62 -3.99
CA TRP A 18 -14.38 24.54 -3.55
C TRP A 18 -15.38 24.02 -4.60
N GLU A 19 -15.27 24.53 -5.84
CA GLU A 19 -16.16 24.22 -6.96
C GLU A 19 -15.66 23.08 -7.86
N ARG A 20 -14.52 22.46 -7.57
CA ARG A 20 -13.99 21.31 -8.33
C ARG A 20 -14.57 20.01 -7.80
N ILE A 21 -14.67 19.01 -8.67
CA ILE A 21 -14.96 17.63 -8.29
C ILE A 21 -13.74 17.08 -7.54
N ALA A 22 -13.97 16.56 -6.34
CA ALA A 22 -12.94 16.02 -5.47
C ALA A 22 -12.91 14.49 -5.53
N LEU A 23 -14.07 13.87 -5.29
CA LEU A 23 -14.20 12.43 -5.05
C LEU A 23 -15.29 11.86 -5.93
N SER A 24 -15.00 10.79 -6.66
CA SER A 24 -15.99 10.02 -7.40
C SER A 24 -15.83 8.54 -7.13
N ASP A 25 -16.93 7.85 -6.88
CA ASP A 25 -16.96 6.40 -7.04
C ASP A 25 -17.01 6.10 -8.54
N PHE A 26 -16.16 5.20 -9.04
CA PHE A 26 -16.12 4.87 -10.47
C PHE A 26 -17.48 4.28 -10.90
N ASP A 27 -18.07 4.82 -11.97
CA ASP A 27 -19.47 4.58 -12.39
C ASP A 27 -20.55 4.93 -11.34
N GLY A 28 -20.24 5.81 -10.40
CA GLY A 28 -21.08 6.16 -9.27
C GLY A 28 -21.22 7.66 -9.01
N VAL A 29 -21.43 8.02 -7.74
CA VAL A 29 -21.68 9.41 -7.32
C VAL A 29 -20.37 10.20 -7.33
N SER A 30 -20.46 11.48 -7.70
CA SER A 30 -19.37 12.44 -7.65
C SER A 30 -19.67 13.56 -6.66
N TYR A 31 -18.65 13.99 -5.94
CA TYR A 31 -18.72 15.02 -4.91
C TYR A 31 -17.69 16.12 -5.17
N HIS A 32 -18.13 17.37 -5.10
CA HIS A 32 -17.24 18.52 -5.11
C HIS A 32 -16.59 18.72 -3.76
N TYR A 33 -15.48 19.47 -3.68
CA TYR A 33 -14.84 19.82 -2.41
C TYR A 33 -15.82 20.49 -1.43
N LYS A 34 -16.75 21.33 -1.91
CA LYS A 34 -17.84 21.88 -1.08
C LYS A 34 -18.79 20.83 -0.51
N ASP A 35 -19.04 19.74 -1.24
CA ASP A 35 -19.89 18.65 -0.78
C ASP A 35 -19.17 17.83 0.30
N ILE A 36 -17.86 17.62 0.13
CA ILE A 36 -16.99 17.01 1.16
C ILE A 36 -16.98 17.85 2.43
N ALA A 37 -16.76 19.17 2.30
CA ALA A 37 -16.77 20.10 3.43
C ALA A 37 -18.09 20.04 4.22
N ARG A 38 -19.24 20.04 3.52
CA ARG A 38 -20.56 19.91 4.16
C ARG A 38 -20.73 18.58 4.87
N LYS A 39 -20.29 17.47 4.25
CA LYS A 39 -20.36 16.14 4.88
C LYS A 39 -19.47 16.06 6.11
N ILE A 40 -18.24 16.58 6.05
CA ILE A 40 -17.33 16.66 7.21
C ILE A 40 -17.98 17.45 8.35
N ALA A 41 -18.50 18.64 8.07
CA ALA A 41 -19.15 19.48 9.10
C ALA A 41 -20.38 18.81 9.72
N LYS A 42 -21.15 18.03 8.94
CA LYS A 42 -22.26 17.21 9.47
C LYS A 42 -21.78 16.04 10.31
N ILE A 43 -20.72 15.34 9.89
CA ILE A 43 -20.13 14.27 10.69
C ILE A 43 -19.57 14.83 11.99
N HIS A 44 -18.92 16.00 11.98
CA HIS A 44 -18.46 16.66 13.21
C HIS A 44 -19.60 16.92 14.22
N LEU A 45 -20.80 17.29 13.75
CA LEU A 45 -21.98 17.40 14.63
C LEU A 45 -22.37 16.04 15.23
N LEU A 46 -22.29 14.97 14.44
CA LEU A 46 -22.56 13.61 14.93
C LEU A 46 -21.50 13.18 15.96
N LEU A 47 -20.22 13.44 15.71
CA LEU A 47 -19.13 13.15 16.64
C LEU A 47 -19.31 13.90 17.96
N GLU A 48 -19.61 15.20 17.89
CA GLU A 48 -19.90 16.04 19.05
C GLU A 48 -21.10 15.50 19.84
N SER A 49 -22.20 15.14 19.17
CA SER A 49 -23.39 14.57 19.81
C SER A 49 -23.18 13.17 20.39
N ALA A 50 -22.19 12.42 19.90
CA ALA A 50 -21.79 11.13 20.44
C ALA A 50 -20.84 11.24 21.64
N GLY A 51 -20.45 12.46 22.04
CA GLY A 51 -19.50 12.70 23.12
C GLY A 51 -18.07 12.31 22.76
N ILE A 52 -17.70 12.44 21.49
CA ILE A 52 -16.33 12.20 21.03
C ILE A 52 -15.46 13.39 21.42
N GLU A 53 -14.35 13.09 22.09
CA GLU A 53 -13.33 14.04 22.48
C GLU A 53 -12.08 13.88 21.60
N LYS A 54 -11.20 14.88 21.64
CA LYS A 54 -9.89 14.82 21.00
C LYS A 54 -9.13 13.57 21.47
N GLY A 55 -8.55 12.82 20.53
CA GLY A 55 -7.81 11.58 20.83
C GLY A 55 -8.67 10.32 20.94
N ASP A 56 -10.01 10.44 20.89
CA ASP A 56 -10.88 9.27 20.82
C ASP A 56 -10.75 8.55 19.47
N LYS A 57 -10.90 7.22 19.51
CA LYS A 57 -10.68 6.37 18.34
C LYS A 57 -11.98 6.14 17.57
N ILE A 58 -11.90 6.21 16.25
CA ILE A 58 -13.02 5.95 15.34
C ILE A 58 -12.60 4.88 14.35
N ALA A 59 -13.22 3.70 14.42
CA ALA A 59 -12.94 2.62 13.49
C ALA A 59 -13.61 2.87 12.12
N ILE A 60 -12.90 2.55 11.04
CA ILE A 60 -13.42 2.70 9.67
C ILE A 60 -13.10 1.42 8.89
N CYS A 61 -14.14 0.66 8.52
CA CYS A 61 -13.99 -0.64 7.86
C CYS A 61 -14.92 -0.76 6.64
N GLY A 62 -14.37 -0.72 5.43
CA GLY A 62 -15.16 -0.84 4.21
C GLY A 62 -14.28 -0.80 2.97
N LYS A 63 -14.89 -1.09 1.82
CA LYS A 63 -14.24 -0.96 0.52
C LYS A 63 -13.89 0.50 0.23
N ASN A 64 -12.97 0.69 -0.72
CA ASN A 64 -12.66 2.01 -1.23
C ASN A 64 -13.94 2.69 -1.73
N SER A 65 -14.21 3.91 -1.24
CA SER A 65 -15.33 4.75 -1.67
C SER A 65 -15.11 6.20 -1.26
N ALA A 66 -15.82 7.11 -1.91
CA ALA A 66 -15.83 8.52 -1.53
C ALA A 66 -16.28 8.73 -0.08
N HIS A 67 -17.25 7.94 0.40
CA HIS A 67 -17.69 8.03 1.78
C HIS A 67 -16.68 7.49 2.79
N TRP A 68 -15.89 6.48 2.45
CA TRP A 68 -14.77 6.04 3.28
C TRP A 68 -13.77 7.19 3.46
N ALA A 69 -13.40 7.88 2.38
CA ALA A 69 -12.50 9.04 2.43
C ALA A 69 -13.10 10.19 3.27
N VAL A 70 -14.39 10.46 3.13
CA VAL A 70 -15.10 11.46 3.94
C VAL A 70 -15.09 11.08 5.43
N ALA A 71 -15.35 9.82 5.78
CA ALA A 71 -15.30 9.37 7.19
C ALA A 71 -13.90 9.54 7.78
N PHE A 72 -12.86 9.21 7.01
CA PHE A 72 -11.46 9.40 7.40
C PHE A 72 -11.14 10.88 7.61
N PHE A 73 -11.41 11.73 6.62
CA PHE A 73 -11.15 13.17 6.74
C PHE A 73 -11.96 13.81 7.85
N ALA A 74 -13.23 13.43 8.04
CA ALA A 74 -14.04 13.94 9.14
C ALA A 74 -13.46 13.57 10.50
N SER A 75 -12.98 12.34 10.67
CA SER A 75 -12.37 11.88 11.94
C SER A 75 -11.10 12.65 12.26
N ILE A 76 -10.14 12.70 11.33
CA ILE A 76 -8.84 13.35 11.57
C ILE A 76 -8.97 14.88 11.72
N THR A 77 -9.83 15.53 10.92
CA THR A 77 -10.04 16.99 11.01
C THR A 77 -10.86 17.42 12.24
N TYR A 78 -11.52 16.48 12.92
CA TYR A 78 -12.14 16.71 14.22
C TYR A 78 -11.13 16.68 15.38
N GLY A 79 -9.96 16.07 15.18
CA GLY A 79 -9.00 15.75 16.25
C GLY A 79 -9.23 14.36 16.88
N ALA A 80 -10.11 13.54 16.30
CA ALA A 80 -10.22 12.13 16.64
C ALA A 80 -9.14 11.30 15.91
N VAL A 81 -8.91 10.08 16.37
CA VAL A 81 -7.91 9.15 15.83
C VAL A 81 -8.62 8.10 14.97
N PRO A 82 -8.65 8.26 13.63
CA PRO A 82 -9.12 7.19 12.75
C PRO A 82 -8.32 5.89 12.94
N VAL A 83 -9.04 4.78 12.98
CA VAL A 83 -8.54 3.40 13.03
C VAL A 83 -9.03 2.66 11.78
N PRO A 84 -8.34 2.83 10.65
CA PRO A 84 -8.70 2.18 9.41
C PRO A 84 -8.45 0.66 9.47
N ILE A 85 -9.43 -0.11 9.02
CA ILE A 85 -9.41 -1.59 9.04
C ILE A 85 -9.62 -2.11 7.62
N LEU A 86 -8.78 -3.08 7.23
CA LEU A 86 -8.93 -3.78 5.96
C LEU A 86 -10.22 -4.61 5.99
N HIS A 87 -11.08 -4.40 4.99
CA HIS A 87 -12.40 -5.03 4.93
C HIS A 87 -12.34 -6.52 4.58
N GLU A 88 -11.19 -7.01 4.12
CA GLU A 88 -10.92 -8.42 3.82
C GLU A 88 -10.57 -9.24 5.07
N PHE A 89 -10.42 -8.61 6.23
CA PHE A 89 -10.25 -9.35 7.47
C PHE A 89 -11.52 -10.12 7.85
N LYS A 90 -11.31 -11.29 8.47
CA LYS A 90 -12.40 -12.07 9.08
C LYS A 90 -13.09 -11.25 10.19
N ALA A 91 -14.37 -11.50 10.41
CA ALA A 91 -15.18 -10.80 11.41
C ALA A 91 -14.51 -10.73 12.79
N ASP A 92 -14.02 -11.87 13.30
CA ASP A 92 -13.33 -11.93 14.60
C ASP A 92 -12.12 -11.00 14.70
N ASN A 93 -11.35 -10.86 13.61
CA ASN A 93 -10.21 -9.94 13.56
C ASN A 93 -10.69 -8.49 13.56
N ILE A 94 -11.79 -8.18 12.88
CA ILE A 94 -12.38 -6.83 12.87
C ILE A 94 -12.89 -6.50 14.28
N HIS A 95 -13.65 -7.39 14.93
CA HIS A 95 -14.11 -7.22 16.31
C HIS A 95 -12.94 -7.01 17.27
N HIS A 96 -11.88 -7.82 17.13
CA HIS A 96 -10.66 -7.66 17.91
C HIS A 96 -10.04 -6.27 17.72
N ILE A 97 -9.85 -5.82 16.47
CA ILE A 97 -9.23 -4.50 16.20
C ILE A 97 -10.09 -3.35 16.75
N VAL A 98 -11.40 -3.40 16.58
CA VAL A 98 -12.33 -2.39 17.12
C VAL A 98 -12.22 -2.30 18.64
N ASN A 99 -12.21 -3.44 19.34
CA ASN A 99 -12.08 -3.47 20.80
C ASN A 99 -10.66 -3.10 21.26
N HIS A 100 -9.62 -3.63 20.62
CA HIS A 100 -8.23 -3.40 21.00
C HIS A 100 -7.85 -1.92 20.86
N SER A 101 -8.32 -1.27 19.78
CA SER A 101 -8.14 0.17 19.57
C SER A 101 -9.00 1.05 20.47
N GLU A 102 -9.95 0.48 21.22
CA GLU A 102 -10.91 1.22 22.04
C GLU A 102 -11.69 2.26 21.24
N ALA A 103 -12.07 1.89 20.02
CA ALA A 103 -12.90 2.75 19.19
C ALA A 103 -14.26 3.00 19.88
N LYS A 104 -14.70 4.26 19.87
CA LYS A 104 -16.01 4.68 20.37
C LYS A 104 -17.08 4.73 19.28
N LEU A 105 -16.68 4.85 18.02
CA LEU A 105 -17.58 4.79 16.86
C LEU A 105 -16.99 3.89 15.78
N LEU A 106 -17.89 3.32 14.97
CA LEU A 106 -17.54 2.50 13.81
C LEU A 106 -18.29 3.01 12.57
N PHE A 107 -17.54 3.34 11.52
CA PHE A 107 -18.07 3.47 10.16
C PHE A 107 -17.82 2.16 9.41
N VAL A 108 -18.88 1.49 8.97
CA VAL A 108 -18.79 0.16 8.36
C VAL A 108 -19.51 0.08 7.02
N GLY A 109 -18.90 -0.57 6.03
CA GLY A 109 -19.56 -0.85 4.75
C GLY A 109 -20.58 -1.99 4.88
N ASP A 110 -21.68 -1.91 4.14
CA ASP A 110 -22.76 -2.91 4.10
C ASP A 110 -22.28 -4.38 4.06
N GLY A 111 -21.44 -4.74 3.08
CA GLY A 111 -20.99 -6.13 2.91
C GLY A 111 -20.04 -6.61 4.01
N VAL A 112 -19.44 -5.70 4.78
CA VAL A 112 -18.68 -6.06 5.99
C VAL A 112 -19.66 -6.29 7.14
N TRP A 113 -20.63 -5.38 7.30
CA TRP A 113 -21.59 -5.36 8.39
C TRP A 113 -22.40 -6.65 8.49
N GLU A 114 -22.77 -7.27 7.36
CA GLU A 114 -23.50 -8.55 7.31
C GLU A 114 -22.86 -9.67 8.14
N ASN A 115 -21.54 -9.62 8.34
CA ASN A 115 -20.78 -10.64 9.06
C ASN A 115 -20.37 -10.20 10.47
N LEU A 116 -20.71 -8.98 10.89
CA LEU A 116 -20.34 -8.45 12.21
C LEU A 116 -21.48 -8.59 13.21
N ASN A 117 -21.11 -8.78 14.47
CA ASN A 117 -22.03 -8.73 15.60
C ASN A 117 -21.66 -7.56 16.52
N GLU A 118 -22.54 -6.56 16.63
CA GLU A 118 -22.35 -5.39 17.49
C GLU A 118 -22.18 -5.70 18.97
N SER A 119 -22.79 -6.79 19.46
CA SER A 119 -22.68 -7.17 20.87
C SER A 119 -21.26 -7.56 21.28
N LEU A 120 -20.41 -7.90 20.30
CA LEU A 120 -18.99 -8.18 20.49
C LEU A 120 -18.13 -6.90 20.55
N MET A 121 -18.67 -5.73 20.21
CA MET A 121 -17.95 -4.44 20.17
C MET A 121 -18.48 -3.48 21.23
N LYS A 122 -18.21 -3.80 22.50
CA LYS A 122 -18.93 -3.21 23.65
C LYS A 122 -18.69 -1.70 23.85
N ASN A 123 -17.52 -1.22 23.46
CA ASN A 123 -17.11 0.19 23.65
C ASN A 123 -17.75 1.16 22.66
N LEU A 124 -18.41 0.65 21.61
CA LEU A 124 -19.05 1.51 20.61
C LEU A 124 -20.30 2.19 21.18
N THR A 125 -20.31 3.52 21.09
CA THR A 125 -21.48 4.38 21.34
C THR A 125 -22.40 4.43 20.12
N GLY A 126 -21.88 4.19 18.92
CA GLY A 126 -22.68 4.18 17.69
C GLY A 126 -21.97 3.54 16.50
N ILE A 127 -22.77 3.06 15.54
CA ILE A 127 -22.32 2.43 14.30
C ILE A 127 -23.03 3.10 13.13
N PHE A 128 -22.27 3.49 12.13
CA PHE A 128 -22.76 4.14 10.91
C PHE A 128 -22.48 3.29 9.68
N LEU A 129 -23.44 3.20 8.76
CA LEU A 129 -23.17 2.68 7.42
C LEU A 129 -22.35 3.68 6.61
N LEU A 130 -21.26 3.22 5.99
CA LEU A 130 -20.46 4.04 5.08
C LEU A 130 -21.24 4.42 3.81
N ASN A 131 -22.22 3.62 3.39
CA ASN A 131 -22.96 3.84 2.16
C ASN A 131 -23.68 5.21 2.12
N ASP A 132 -24.16 5.68 3.26
CA ASP A 132 -24.97 6.91 3.35
C ASP A 132 -24.87 7.64 4.71
N PHE A 133 -24.01 7.16 5.62
CA PHE A 133 -23.90 7.62 7.00
C PHE A 133 -25.20 7.48 7.81
N SER A 134 -26.09 6.54 7.47
CA SER A 134 -27.20 6.12 8.34
C SER A 134 -26.68 5.45 9.62
N LEU A 135 -27.43 5.61 10.70
CA LEU A 135 -27.10 5.06 12.01
C LEU A 135 -27.70 3.66 12.13
N LEU A 136 -26.85 2.65 12.24
CA LEU A 136 -27.24 1.25 12.44
C LEU A 136 -27.56 0.96 13.90
N MET A 137 -26.75 1.52 14.80
CA MET A 137 -26.86 1.32 16.23
C MET A 137 -26.41 2.58 16.96
N SER A 138 -27.07 2.88 18.07
CA SER A 138 -26.69 3.95 18.98
C SER A 138 -27.01 3.57 20.42
N LYS A 139 -26.07 3.88 21.32
CA LYS A 139 -26.24 3.84 22.78
C LYS A 139 -26.36 5.24 23.39
N CYS A 140 -26.49 6.27 22.56
CA CYS A 140 -26.59 7.67 22.97
C CYS A 140 -27.83 8.31 22.34
N GLU A 141 -28.78 8.74 23.18
CA GLU A 141 -30.01 9.39 22.72
C GLU A 141 -29.73 10.68 21.94
N GLN A 142 -28.74 11.46 22.38
CA GLN A 142 -28.34 12.70 21.71
C GLN A 142 -27.78 12.44 20.30
N LEU A 143 -27.04 11.34 20.12
CA LEU A 143 -26.54 10.92 18.81
C LEU A 143 -27.69 10.55 17.86
N THR A 144 -28.64 9.76 18.35
CA THR A 144 -29.84 9.37 17.59
C THR A 144 -30.63 10.61 17.18
N ASP A 145 -30.91 11.50 18.13
CA ASP A 145 -31.62 12.74 17.89
C ASP A 145 -30.94 13.65 16.86
N THR A 146 -29.62 13.82 17.01
CA THR A 146 -28.82 14.63 16.09
C THR A 146 -28.81 14.01 14.70
N ARG A 147 -28.78 12.68 14.58
CA ARG A 147 -28.82 12.02 13.29
C ARG A 147 -30.16 12.17 12.59
N ASP A 148 -31.27 12.05 13.31
CA ASP A 148 -32.62 12.20 12.77
C ASP A 148 -32.87 13.64 12.29
N ARG A 149 -32.29 14.61 13.00
CA ARG A 149 -32.46 16.05 12.75
C ARG A 149 -31.20 16.72 12.20
N LEU A 150 -30.32 15.97 11.55
CA LEU A 150 -28.97 16.42 11.20
C LEU A 150 -28.96 17.70 10.34
N ASN A 151 -29.88 17.83 9.40
CA ASN A 151 -30.00 19.03 8.57
C ASN A 151 -30.45 20.25 9.38
N GLU A 152 -31.28 20.06 10.41
CA GLU A 152 -31.71 21.13 11.31
C GLU A 152 -30.54 21.60 12.18
N TYR A 153 -29.81 20.69 12.82
CA TYR A 153 -28.60 21.03 13.59
C TYR A 153 -27.54 21.71 12.73
N PHE A 154 -27.33 21.23 11.50
CA PHE A 154 -26.44 21.87 10.54
C PHE A 154 -26.91 23.30 10.19
N GLY A 155 -28.19 23.48 9.92
CA GLY A 155 -28.77 24.80 9.65
C GLY A 155 -28.69 25.75 10.85
N ARG A 156 -28.81 25.25 12.09
CA ARG A 156 -28.62 26.08 13.30
C ARG A 156 -27.16 26.53 13.47
N LYS A 157 -26.18 25.65 13.20
CA LYS A 157 -24.74 25.99 13.28
C LYS A 157 -24.29 26.91 12.15
N TYR A 158 -24.88 26.76 10.96
CA TYR A 158 -24.57 27.55 9.76
C TYR A 158 -25.84 28.19 9.17
N PRO A 159 -26.42 29.22 9.83
CA PRO A 159 -27.77 29.74 9.54
C PRO A 159 -27.91 30.47 8.21
N SER A 160 -26.81 30.91 7.59
CA SER A 160 -26.84 31.62 6.31
C SER A 160 -26.39 30.73 5.17
N ARG A 161 -25.09 30.73 4.87
CA ARG A 161 -24.47 29.92 3.82
C ARG A 161 -23.28 29.20 4.42
N PHE A 162 -23.05 27.97 3.97
CA PHE A 162 -21.83 27.24 4.27
C PHE A 162 -20.83 27.51 3.13
N THR A 163 -19.87 28.39 3.37
CA THR A 163 -18.87 28.87 2.41
C THR A 163 -17.47 28.40 2.81
N PRO A 164 -16.43 28.61 1.97
CA PRO A 164 -15.05 28.26 2.33
C PRO A 164 -14.61 28.83 3.69
N GLU A 165 -15.05 30.04 4.05
CA GLU A 165 -14.69 30.72 5.29
C GLU A 165 -15.26 30.02 6.54
N ALA A 166 -16.32 29.21 6.41
CA ALA A 166 -16.86 28.43 7.52
C ALA A 166 -16.05 27.15 7.78
N VAL A 167 -15.12 26.78 6.90
CA VAL A 167 -14.30 25.58 7.04
C VAL A 167 -13.13 25.87 7.98
N HIS A 168 -13.22 25.32 9.19
CA HIS A 168 -12.16 25.35 10.18
C HIS A 168 -12.04 23.97 10.81
N TYR A 169 -10.81 23.44 10.82
CA TYR A 169 -10.51 22.13 11.37
C TYR A 169 -9.64 22.23 12.61
N HIS A 170 -9.57 21.11 13.34
CA HIS A 170 -8.69 20.94 14.48
C HIS A 170 -7.24 21.32 14.12
N GLU A 171 -6.64 22.19 14.94
CA GLU A 171 -5.24 22.59 14.79
C GLU A 171 -4.35 21.55 15.50
N ASP A 172 -3.81 20.62 14.69
CA ASP A 172 -2.95 19.55 15.19
C ASP A 172 -1.58 20.03 15.67
N SER A 173 -0.99 19.23 16.59
CA SER A 173 0.41 19.37 16.99
C SER A 173 1.25 18.21 16.46
N PRO A 174 2.57 18.40 16.18
CA PRO A 174 3.40 17.40 15.53
C PRO A 174 3.39 16.00 16.15
N GLU A 175 3.50 15.89 17.48
CA GLU A 175 3.55 14.60 18.20
C GLU A 175 2.17 14.06 18.62
N GLU A 176 1.10 14.78 18.30
CA GLU A 176 -0.24 14.29 18.57
C GLU A 176 -0.56 13.07 17.69
N LEU A 177 -1.17 12.06 18.29
CA LEU A 177 -1.57 10.84 17.59
C LEU A 177 -2.63 11.17 16.53
N ALA A 178 -2.33 10.86 15.27
CA ALA A 178 -3.21 11.11 14.14
C ALA A 178 -3.97 9.84 13.72
N VAL A 179 -3.29 8.68 13.65
CA VAL A 179 -3.86 7.44 13.12
C VAL A 179 -3.31 6.24 13.89
N ILE A 180 -4.14 5.22 14.12
CA ILE A 180 -3.65 3.88 14.48
C ILE A 180 -3.88 2.95 13.29
N ASN A 181 -2.80 2.51 12.65
CA ASN A 181 -2.87 1.61 11.49
C ASN A 181 -2.45 0.18 11.87
N TYR A 182 -3.31 -0.81 11.64
CA TYR A 182 -3.01 -2.18 12.01
C TYR A 182 -2.22 -2.92 10.91
N THR A 183 -1.08 -3.49 11.27
CA THR A 183 -0.26 -4.33 10.39
C THR A 183 -0.43 -5.79 10.75
N SER A 184 -0.45 -6.68 9.76
CA SER A 184 -0.41 -8.13 9.98
C SER A 184 0.96 -8.49 10.55
N GLY A 185 1.02 -8.81 11.85
CA GLY A 185 2.25 -9.21 12.52
C GLY A 185 2.67 -10.65 12.16
N SER A 186 3.96 -10.95 12.30
CA SER A 186 4.51 -12.32 12.10
C SER A 186 4.03 -13.34 13.13
N THR A 187 3.42 -12.89 14.23
CA THR A 187 3.03 -13.71 15.39
C THR A 187 1.52 -13.99 15.45
N GLY A 188 0.76 -13.72 14.38
CA GLY A 188 -0.66 -14.07 14.26
C GLY A 188 -1.67 -12.97 14.64
N PHE A 189 -1.31 -12.04 15.54
CA PHE A 189 -2.15 -10.87 15.87
C PHE A 189 -1.62 -9.58 15.23
N SER A 190 -2.54 -8.74 14.76
CA SER A 190 -2.19 -7.46 14.12
C SER A 190 -1.70 -6.43 15.15
N LYS A 191 -0.61 -5.72 14.85
CA LYS A 191 -0.06 -4.65 15.71
C LYS A 191 -0.60 -3.30 15.27
N GLY A 192 -1.12 -2.50 16.21
CA GLY A 192 -1.58 -1.14 15.93
C GLY A 192 -0.43 -0.15 15.94
N VAL A 193 0.02 0.33 14.78
CA VAL A 193 1.08 1.34 14.66
C VAL A 193 0.50 2.71 14.96
N MET A 194 1.07 3.42 15.95
CA MET A 194 0.65 4.77 16.34
C MET A 194 1.40 5.81 15.50
N LEU A 195 0.71 6.49 14.58
CA LEU A 195 1.31 7.49 13.70
C LEU A 195 0.93 8.91 14.16
N PRO A 196 1.92 9.77 14.46
CA PRO A 196 1.65 11.15 14.82
C PRO A 196 1.40 12.04 13.60
N TYR A 197 0.83 13.22 13.78
CA TYR A 197 0.54 14.16 12.69
C TYR A 197 1.79 14.54 11.89
N ARG A 198 2.95 14.70 12.54
CA ARG A 198 4.22 14.95 11.83
C ARG A 198 4.57 13.89 10.80
N SER A 199 4.19 12.63 11.04
CA SER A 199 4.49 11.52 10.14
C SER A 199 3.68 11.65 8.85
N LEU A 200 2.37 11.92 8.98
CA LEU A 200 1.51 12.15 7.81
C LEU A 200 1.91 13.41 7.06
N TRP A 201 2.15 14.51 7.79
CA TRP A 201 2.62 15.77 7.22
C TRP A 201 3.88 15.58 6.40
N SER A 202 4.89 14.91 6.97
CA SER A 202 6.17 14.71 6.32
C SER A 202 6.04 13.96 4.99
N ASN A 203 5.23 12.89 4.97
CA ASN A 203 4.97 12.11 3.77
C ASN A 203 4.19 12.89 2.70
N VAL A 204 3.17 13.66 3.10
CA VAL A 204 2.36 14.47 2.17
C VAL A 204 3.18 15.62 1.59
N GLU A 205 3.91 16.36 2.42
CA GLU A 205 4.77 17.46 1.98
C GLU A 205 5.85 16.95 1.01
N PHE A 206 6.48 15.80 1.30
CA PHE A 206 7.41 15.17 0.37
C PHE A 206 6.78 14.92 -0.99
N CYS A 207 5.57 14.34 -1.03
CA CYS A 207 4.87 14.11 -2.30
C CYS A 207 4.53 15.42 -3.04
N LEU A 208 4.10 16.46 -2.31
CA LEU A 208 3.76 17.75 -2.91
C LEU A 208 4.98 18.44 -3.56
N GLU A 209 6.17 18.26 -3.00
CA GLU A 209 7.45 18.79 -3.48
C GLU A 209 8.03 17.95 -4.63
N HIS A 210 8.01 16.62 -4.50
CA HIS A 210 8.70 15.69 -5.41
C HIS A 210 7.81 15.13 -6.53
N LEU A 211 6.50 15.41 -6.52
CA LEU A 211 5.56 15.11 -7.62
C LEU A 211 4.90 16.39 -8.17
N PRO A 212 5.68 17.41 -8.61
CA PRO A 212 5.16 18.72 -8.96
C PRO A 212 4.32 18.73 -10.25
N PHE A 213 4.38 17.65 -11.05
CA PHE A 213 3.64 17.54 -12.31
C PHE A 213 2.13 17.36 -12.14
N LEU A 214 1.67 16.94 -10.95
CA LEU A 214 0.25 16.89 -10.62
C LEU A 214 -0.30 18.29 -10.37
N LYS A 215 -1.52 18.52 -10.86
CA LYS A 215 -2.24 19.79 -10.76
C LYS A 215 -3.67 19.56 -10.27
N ALA A 216 -4.25 20.59 -9.69
CA ALA A 216 -5.66 20.56 -9.28
C ALA A 216 -6.58 20.20 -10.47
N GLY A 217 -7.47 19.24 -10.25
CA GLY A 217 -8.35 18.66 -11.26
C GLY A 217 -7.76 17.51 -12.07
N ASP A 218 -6.47 17.16 -11.92
CA ASP A 218 -5.94 15.93 -12.52
C ASP A 218 -6.63 14.69 -11.90
N GLY A 219 -6.94 13.71 -12.74
CA GLY A 219 -7.59 12.47 -12.31
C GLY A 219 -6.61 11.46 -11.70
N ILE A 220 -6.99 10.85 -10.59
CA ILE A 220 -6.27 9.76 -9.92
C ILE A 220 -7.21 8.57 -9.79
N VAL A 221 -6.77 7.38 -10.19
CA VAL A 221 -7.49 6.14 -9.93
C VAL A 221 -7.03 5.59 -8.58
N CYS A 222 -7.95 5.50 -7.62
CA CYS A 222 -7.69 4.96 -6.29
C CYS A 222 -8.04 3.46 -6.25
N MET A 223 -7.04 2.61 -6.49
CA MET A 223 -7.18 1.16 -6.57
C MET A 223 -6.51 0.39 -5.43
N LEU A 224 -5.62 1.03 -4.66
CA LEU A 224 -5.01 0.41 -3.49
C LEU A 224 -5.93 0.53 -2.27
N PRO A 225 -5.93 -0.45 -1.34
CA PRO A 225 -6.77 -0.37 -0.15
C PRO A 225 -6.47 0.90 0.65
N MET A 226 -7.49 1.73 0.88
CA MET A 226 -7.30 2.99 1.63
C MET A 226 -7.02 2.78 3.12
N ALA A 227 -7.33 1.59 3.66
CA ALA A 227 -6.93 1.23 5.01
C ALA A 227 -5.42 0.93 5.14
N HIS A 228 -4.70 0.80 4.02
CA HIS A 228 -3.26 0.60 3.99
C HIS A 228 -2.53 1.94 3.80
N MET A 229 -1.48 2.20 4.59
CA MET A 229 -0.77 3.49 4.56
C MET A 229 -0.27 3.93 3.19
N TYR A 230 0.14 2.99 2.32
CA TYR A 230 0.57 3.32 0.96
C TYR A 230 -0.56 3.92 0.11
N GLY A 231 -1.73 3.27 0.08
CA GLY A 231 -2.91 3.80 -0.62
C GLY A 231 -3.45 5.06 0.06
N MET A 232 -3.52 5.04 1.39
CA MET A 232 -4.03 6.16 2.18
C MET A 232 -3.25 7.46 1.92
N VAL A 233 -1.93 7.43 2.02
CA VAL A 233 -1.14 8.67 1.99
C VAL A 233 -0.80 9.06 0.57
N ILE A 234 -0.31 8.13 -0.25
CA ILE A 234 0.23 8.44 -1.59
C ILE A 234 -0.88 8.54 -2.64
N GLU A 235 -1.90 7.67 -2.57
CA GLU A 235 -2.97 7.57 -3.57
C GLU A 235 -4.21 8.42 -3.20
N MET A 236 -4.47 8.67 -1.90
CA MET A 236 -5.63 9.44 -1.43
C MET A 236 -5.26 10.81 -0.84
N ILE A 237 -4.54 10.88 0.28
CA ILE A 237 -4.33 12.16 1.00
C ILE A 237 -3.52 13.15 0.17
N HIS A 238 -2.39 12.72 -0.40
CA HIS A 238 -1.53 13.60 -1.19
C HIS A 238 -2.27 14.21 -2.39
N PRO A 239 -2.93 13.43 -3.27
CA PRO A 239 -3.61 14.04 -4.41
C PRO A 239 -4.82 14.87 -4.00
N PHE A 240 -5.52 14.50 -2.92
CA PHE A 240 -6.58 15.35 -2.35
C PHE A 240 -6.03 16.71 -1.90
N ALA A 241 -4.90 16.71 -1.18
CA ALA A 241 -4.22 17.94 -0.76
C ALA A 241 -3.75 18.81 -1.95
N LYS A 242 -3.44 18.18 -3.09
CA LYS A 242 -3.09 18.87 -4.35
C LYS A 242 -4.30 19.45 -5.10
N GLY A 243 -5.53 19.08 -4.72
CA GLY A 243 -6.75 19.48 -5.42
C GLY A 243 -7.14 18.55 -6.58
N CYS A 244 -6.58 17.35 -6.65
CA CYS A 244 -6.89 16.36 -7.70
C CYS A 244 -8.32 15.81 -7.57
N HIS A 245 -8.77 15.10 -8.60
CA HIS A 245 -10.02 14.36 -8.66
C HIS A 245 -9.74 12.86 -8.47
N LEU A 246 -10.15 12.31 -7.33
CA LEU A 246 -9.95 10.91 -6.96
C LEU A 246 -11.12 10.04 -7.44
N HIS A 247 -10.81 8.96 -8.13
CA HIS A 247 -11.76 7.98 -8.66
C HIS A 247 -11.59 6.63 -7.94
N PHE A 248 -12.50 6.30 -7.03
CA PHE A 248 -12.45 5.08 -6.24
C PHE A 248 -12.99 3.87 -7.00
N LEU A 249 -12.19 2.80 -7.08
CA LEU A 249 -12.68 1.51 -7.54
C LEU A 249 -13.45 0.83 -6.40
N THR A 250 -14.78 0.89 -6.44
CA THR A 250 -15.69 0.32 -5.41
C THR A 250 -15.91 -1.19 -5.56
N ARG A 251 -15.37 -1.78 -6.62
CA ARG A 251 -15.44 -3.20 -6.94
C ARG A 251 -14.03 -3.80 -6.95
N VAL A 252 -13.95 -5.13 -6.90
CA VAL A 252 -12.67 -5.83 -6.99
C VAL A 252 -11.91 -5.35 -8.23
N PRO A 253 -10.65 -4.87 -8.10
CA PRO A 253 -9.91 -4.26 -9.18
C PRO A 253 -9.37 -5.34 -10.14
N SER A 254 -10.27 -5.95 -10.91
CA SER A 254 -9.90 -6.87 -11.98
C SER A 254 -9.16 -6.12 -13.10
N PRO A 255 -8.32 -6.78 -13.91
CA PRO A 255 -7.62 -6.11 -15.01
C PRO A 255 -8.54 -5.33 -15.94
N LYS A 256 -9.75 -5.84 -16.22
CA LYS A 256 -10.74 -5.14 -17.04
C LYS A 256 -11.18 -3.81 -16.40
N VAL A 257 -11.58 -3.85 -15.13
CA VAL A 257 -12.01 -2.65 -14.39
C VAL A 257 -10.89 -1.61 -14.31
N ILE A 258 -9.65 -2.05 -14.06
CA ILE A 258 -8.48 -1.16 -14.02
C ILE A 258 -8.26 -0.49 -15.39
N MET A 259 -8.30 -1.26 -16.49
CA MET A 259 -8.11 -0.72 -17.84
C MET A 259 -9.22 0.25 -18.24
N ASP A 260 -10.48 -0.09 -17.95
CA ASP A 260 -11.63 0.79 -18.21
C ASP A 260 -11.49 2.12 -17.43
N ALA A 261 -11.01 2.05 -16.18
CA ALA A 261 -10.72 3.22 -15.37
C ALA A 261 -9.56 4.06 -15.93
N PHE A 262 -8.44 3.46 -16.33
CA PHE A 262 -7.33 4.20 -16.93
C PHE A 262 -7.70 4.85 -18.26
N ALA A 263 -8.48 4.17 -19.11
CA ALA A 263 -8.96 4.73 -20.38
C ALA A 263 -9.87 5.95 -20.17
N THR A 264 -10.67 5.93 -19.09
CA THR A 264 -11.61 7.02 -18.75
C THR A 264 -10.90 8.18 -18.05
N VAL A 265 -10.11 7.89 -17.01
CA VAL A 265 -9.50 8.89 -16.13
C VAL A 265 -8.22 9.47 -16.72
N LYS A 266 -7.48 8.69 -17.51
CA LYS A 266 -6.19 9.05 -18.10
C LYS A 266 -5.22 9.63 -17.06
N PRO A 267 -4.90 8.87 -16.00
CA PRO A 267 -4.16 9.37 -14.86
C PRO A 267 -2.70 9.72 -15.22
N LYS A 268 -2.19 10.82 -14.66
CA LYS A 268 -0.77 11.19 -14.76
C LYS A 268 0.12 10.43 -13.78
N LEU A 269 -0.45 10.03 -12.66
CA LEU A 269 0.21 9.26 -11.62
C LEU A 269 -0.56 7.97 -11.40
N ILE A 270 0.13 6.84 -11.50
CA ILE A 270 -0.42 5.53 -11.14
C ILE A 270 0.38 4.98 -9.97
N ILE A 271 -0.31 4.62 -8.88
CA ILE A 271 0.28 3.97 -7.72
C ILE A 271 -0.11 2.49 -7.78
N ALA A 272 0.87 1.60 -7.88
CA ALA A 272 0.62 0.18 -8.11
C ALA A 272 1.44 -0.71 -7.17
N VAL A 273 1.01 -1.96 -7.07
CA VAL A 273 1.78 -3.07 -6.51
C VAL A 273 2.34 -3.93 -7.65
N PRO A 274 3.48 -4.61 -7.46
CA PRO A 274 4.13 -5.41 -8.49
C PRO A 274 3.19 -6.35 -9.24
N LEU A 275 2.35 -7.10 -8.50
CA LEU A 275 1.42 -8.09 -9.05
C LEU A 275 0.52 -7.55 -10.18
N ILE A 276 0.09 -6.28 -10.08
CA ILE A 276 -0.78 -5.66 -11.11
C ILE A 276 0.01 -5.53 -12.42
N ILE A 277 1.21 -4.97 -12.34
CA ILE A 277 2.05 -4.69 -13.51
C ILE A 277 2.62 -5.97 -14.09
N GLU A 278 3.12 -6.86 -13.26
CA GLU A 278 3.64 -8.17 -13.68
C GLU A 278 2.59 -8.96 -14.43
N LYS A 279 1.35 -9.02 -13.91
CA LYS A 279 0.26 -9.71 -14.58
C LYS A 279 -0.05 -9.09 -15.95
N ILE A 280 -0.07 -7.76 -16.07
CA ILE A 280 -0.30 -7.08 -17.34
C ILE A 280 0.83 -7.40 -18.33
N ILE A 281 2.08 -7.28 -17.91
CA ILE A 281 3.26 -7.52 -18.76
C ILE A 281 3.32 -8.99 -19.20
N LYS A 282 3.30 -9.94 -18.26
CA LYS A 282 3.42 -11.37 -18.55
C LYS A 282 2.26 -11.90 -19.39
N THR A 283 1.03 -11.41 -19.18
CA THR A 283 -0.14 -11.96 -19.90
C THR A 283 -0.49 -11.24 -21.21
N LYS A 284 -0.12 -9.97 -21.37
CA LYS A 284 -0.50 -9.16 -22.56
C LYS A 284 0.67 -8.76 -23.44
N VAL A 285 1.88 -8.64 -22.88
CA VAL A 285 3.01 -8.04 -23.59
C VAL A 285 4.00 -9.11 -24.01
N PHE A 286 4.46 -9.96 -23.10
CA PHE A 286 5.42 -11.02 -23.41
C PHE A 286 4.94 -11.99 -24.51
N PRO A 287 3.68 -12.46 -24.53
CA PRO A 287 3.18 -13.33 -25.61
C PRO A 287 3.19 -12.65 -26.99
N LEU A 288 3.14 -11.31 -27.06
CA LEU A 288 3.28 -10.58 -28.32
C LEU A 288 4.72 -10.55 -28.81
N LEU A 289 5.68 -10.45 -27.89
CA LEU A 289 7.12 -10.45 -28.17
C LEU A 289 7.64 -11.82 -28.62
N GLU A 290 7.02 -12.89 -28.14
CA GLU A 290 7.45 -14.25 -28.46
C GLU A 290 7.10 -14.71 -29.88
N LYS A 291 6.27 -13.94 -30.61
CA LYS A 291 5.91 -14.25 -31.99
C LYS A 291 7.15 -14.31 -32.89
N PRO A 292 7.27 -15.28 -33.82
CA PRO A 292 8.50 -15.50 -34.60
C PRO A 292 9.02 -14.24 -35.31
N LEU A 293 8.10 -13.46 -35.90
CA LEU A 293 8.43 -12.19 -36.57
C LEU A 293 9.05 -11.16 -35.59
N MET A 294 8.50 -11.07 -34.39
CA MET A 294 8.94 -10.13 -33.35
C MET A 294 10.31 -10.52 -32.80
N LYS A 295 10.55 -11.84 -32.57
CA LYS A 295 11.87 -12.35 -32.15
C LYS A 295 12.97 -12.04 -33.17
N VAL A 296 12.66 -12.10 -34.47
CA VAL A 296 13.62 -11.73 -35.53
C VAL A 296 13.87 -10.23 -35.54
N MET A 297 12.81 -9.40 -35.41
CA MET A 297 12.95 -7.94 -35.37
C MET A 297 13.76 -7.44 -34.16
N LEU A 298 13.62 -8.06 -32.98
CA LEU A 298 14.40 -7.73 -31.77
C LEU A 298 15.91 -8.03 -31.91
N LYS A 299 16.31 -8.87 -32.86
CA LYS A 299 17.73 -9.22 -33.10
C LYS A 299 18.41 -8.29 -34.11
N VAL A 300 17.65 -7.45 -34.80
CA VAL A 300 18.19 -6.52 -35.81
C VAL A 300 18.37 -5.13 -35.18
N PRO A 301 19.61 -4.60 -35.10
CA PRO A 301 19.87 -3.25 -34.62
C PRO A 301 19.02 -2.21 -35.39
N PHE A 302 18.62 -1.11 -34.75
CA PHE A 302 17.69 -0.07 -35.27
C PHE A 302 16.21 -0.50 -35.40
N LEU A 303 15.90 -1.71 -35.89
CA LEU A 303 14.54 -2.25 -35.86
C LEU A 303 14.08 -2.56 -34.43
N ASP A 304 15.00 -3.02 -33.56
CA ASP A 304 14.74 -3.24 -32.14
C ASP A 304 14.30 -1.94 -31.45
N SER A 305 15.03 -0.83 -31.64
CA SER A 305 14.68 0.47 -31.02
C SER A 305 13.31 1.00 -31.44
N GLN A 306 12.95 0.90 -32.72
CA GLN A 306 11.62 1.33 -33.19
C GLN A 306 10.50 0.42 -32.68
N LEU A 307 10.78 -0.88 -32.56
CA LEU A 307 9.81 -1.84 -32.04
C LEU A 307 9.55 -1.61 -30.54
N LEU A 308 10.61 -1.44 -29.75
CA LEU A 308 10.54 -1.14 -28.32
C LEU A 308 9.79 0.18 -28.07
N ALA A 309 10.02 1.21 -28.89
CA ALA A 309 9.28 2.47 -28.83
C ALA A 309 7.77 2.25 -29.10
N LYS A 310 7.40 1.51 -30.15
CA LYS A 310 5.98 1.19 -30.42
C LYS A 310 5.32 0.37 -29.31
N ILE A 311 6.09 -0.51 -28.67
CA ILE A 311 5.60 -1.27 -27.52
C ILE A 311 5.38 -0.34 -26.33
N ASN A 312 6.31 0.58 -26.08
CA ASN A 312 6.14 1.64 -25.08
C ASN A 312 4.87 2.45 -25.37
N ASP A 313 4.67 2.96 -26.59
CA ASP A 313 3.47 3.72 -26.97
C ASP A 313 2.19 2.93 -26.68
N LYS A 314 2.17 1.64 -27.04
CA LYS A 314 1.00 0.78 -26.79
C LYS A 314 0.76 0.55 -25.29
N LEU A 315 1.83 0.38 -24.52
CA LEU A 315 1.74 0.28 -23.06
C LEU A 315 1.20 1.59 -22.47
N TYR A 316 1.76 2.71 -22.90
CA TYR A 316 1.38 4.06 -22.50
C TYR A 316 -0.10 4.32 -22.73
N GLU A 317 -0.62 3.97 -23.91
CA GLU A 317 -2.05 4.03 -24.24
C GLU A 317 -2.90 3.10 -23.37
N THR A 318 -2.40 1.91 -23.04
CA THR A 318 -3.09 0.96 -22.13
C THR A 318 -3.25 1.56 -20.72
N PHE A 319 -2.34 2.43 -20.29
CA PHE A 319 -2.40 3.18 -19.04
C PHE A 319 -3.07 4.56 -19.18
N GLY A 320 -3.78 4.81 -20.29
CA GLY A 320 -4.61 6.00 -20.50
C GLY A 320 -3.97 7.12 -21.32
N GLY A 321 -2.73 6.95 -21.80
CA GLY A 321 -2.11 7.88 -22.74
C GLY A 321 -1.74 9.26 -22.16
N ASN A 322 -1.68 9.39 -20.84
CA ASN A 322 -1.35 10.63 -20.14
C ASN A 322 -0.45 10.40 -18.91
N LEU A 323 0.13 9.20 -18.78
CA LEU A 323 0.99 8.83 -17.68
C LEU A 323 2.25 9.71 -17.69
N VAL A 324 2.63 10.24 -16.53
CA VAL A 324 3.92 10.90 -16.33
C VAL A 324 4.83 9.99 -15.51
N GLN A 325 4.27 9.32 -14.51
CA GLN A 325 5.02 8.41 -13.67
C GLN A 325 4.13 7.33 -13.05
N MET A 326 4.65 6.11 -13.00
CA MET A 326 4.12 5.01 -12.22
C MET A 326 5.02 4.73 -11.01
N ILE A 327 4.44 4.68 -9.81
CA ILE A 327 5.16 4.31 -8.58
C ILE A 327 4.72 2.90 -8.18
N ILE A 328 5.68 1.99 -8.15
CA ILE A 328 5.49 0.60 -7.73
C ILE A 328 6.04 0.45 -6.31
N GLY A 329 5.28 -0.17 -5.42
CA GLY A 329 5.70 -0.38 -4.05
C GLY A 329 4.90 -1.44 -3.31
N GLY A 330 5.26 -1.67 -2.05
CA GLY A 330 4.60 -2.63 -1.17
C GLY A 330 5.10 -4.07 -1.28
N ALA A 331 5.84 -4.41 -2.35
CA ALA A 331 6.57 -5.67 -2.53
C ALA A 331 7.71 -5.45 -3.55
N ALA A 332 8.63 -6.42 -3.64
CA ALA A 332 9.68 -6.43 -4.66
C ALA A 332 9.06 -6.59 -6.06
N LEU A 333 9.62 -5.89 -7.05
CA LEU A 333 9.22 -6.03 -8.44
C LEU A 333 10.03 -7.15 -9.10
N ASN A 334 9.34 -8.03 -9.81
CA ASN A 334 9.97 -9.07 -10.61
C ASN A 334 11.07 -8.51 -11.55
N ARG A 335 12.28 -9.07 -11.43
CA ARG A 335 13.48 -8.59 -12.13
C ARG A 335 13.36 -8.60 -13.65
N GLU A 336 12.74 -9.63 -14.22
CA GLU A 336 12.52 -9.71 -15.67
C GLU A 336 11.59 -8.59 -16.14
N VAL A 337 10.49 -8.37 -15.41
CA VAL A 337 9.54 -7.28 -15.69
C VAL A 337 10.21 -5.92 -15.54
N GLU A 338 11.00 -5.70 -14.50
CA GLU A 338 11.74 -4.46 -14.29
C GLU A 338 12.70 -4.17 -15.46
N GLN A 339 13.54 -5.15 -15.82
CA GLN A 339 14.49 -5.03 -16.93
C GLN A 339 13.79 -4.73 -18.25
N PHE A 340 12.65 -5.39 -18.50
CA PHE A 340 11.84 -5.15 -19.68
C PHE A 340 11.29 -3.71 -19.71
N LEU A 341 10.67 -3.26 -18.62
CA LEU A 341 10.11 -1.91 -18.52
C LEU A 341 11.18 -0.83 -18.71
N ARG A 342 12.40 -1.05 -18.19
CA ARG A 342 13.55 -0.17 -18.43
C ARG A 342 13.98 -0.17 -19.89
N ARG A 343 14.07 -1.34 -20.50
CA ARG A 343 14.49 -1.48 -21.90
C ARG A 343 13.55 -0.75 -22.86
N ILE A 344 12.25 -0.70 -22.56
CA ILE A 344 11.28 0.07 -23.34
C ILE A 344 11.16 1.53 -22.91
N ASN A 345 11.97 2.02 -21.95
CA ASN A 345 11.90 3.37 -21.39
C ASN A 345 10.50 3.73 -20.84
N PHE A 346 9.86 2.80 -20.13
CA PHE A 346 8.56 3.05 -19.49
C PHE A 346 8.74 3.90 -18.22
N PRO A 347 7.90 4.91 -17.94
CA PRO A 347 8.13 5.85 -16.84
C PRO A 347 7.67 5.27 -15.50
N PHE A 348 8.44 4.33 -14.96
CA PHE A 348 8.19 3.71 -13.66
C PHE A 348 9.33 3.93 -12.67
N THR A 349 9.00 3.88 -11.38
CA THR A 349 9.95 3.82 -10.27
C THR A 349 9.49 2.84 -9.21
N VAL A 350 10.43 2.32 -8.43
CA VAL A 350 10.16 1.47 -7.27
C VAL A 350 10.46 2.28 -6.01
N GLY A 351 9.46 2.43 -5.14
CA GLY A 351 9.59 3.08 -3.83
C GLY A 351 9.52 2.07 -2.70
N TYR A 352 10.16 2.38 -1.58
CA TYR A 352 10.13 1.53 -0.38
C TYR A 352 9.66 2.30 0.85
N GLY A 353 8.96 1.57 1.72
CA GLY A 353 8.33 2.11 2.90
C GLY A 353 7.64 1.03 3.73
N MET A 354 7.23 1.41 4.94
CA MET A 354 6.51 0.57 5.89
C MET A 354 5.51 1.42 6.68
N THR A 355 4.49 0.79 7.25
CA THR A 355 3.45 1.50 8.02
C THR A 355 4.07 2.35 9.14
N GLU A 356 5.11 1.85 9.81
CA GLU A 356 5.85 2.53 10.88
C GLU A 356 6.56 3.81 10.44
N CYS A 357 6.64 4.10 9.13
CA CYS A 357 7.14 5.36 8.55
C CYS A 357 6.05 6.19 7.86
N GLY A 358 4.78 5.82 8.02
CA GLY A 358 3.63 6.62 7.57
C GLY A 358 3.48 7.03 6.10
N PRO A 359 3.97 6.34 5.04
CA PRO A 359 4.72 5.08 4.96
C PRO A 359 6.14 5.17 4.38
N LEU A 360 6.54 6.28 3.78
CA LEU A 360 7.66 6.36 2.85
C LEU A 360 9.02 6.37 3.55
N ILE A 361 9.98 5.61 3.02
CA ILE A 361 11.39 5.60 3.47
C ILE A 361 12.33 6.01 2.35
N SER A 362 12.16 5.44 1.16
CA SER A 362 13.02 5.75 0.01
C SER A 362 12.24 5.90 -1.29
N TYR A 363 12.76 6.79 -2.14
CA TYR A 363 12.18 7.13 -3.42
C TYR A 363 13.25 7.72 -4.35
N ALA A 364 13.08 7.51 -5.64
CA ALA A 364 13.73 8.28 -6.68
C ALA A 364 12.73 8.49 -7.83
N PRO A 365 12.74 9.64 -8.52
CA PRO A 365 11.90 9.84 -9.69
C PRO A 365 12.28 8.85 -10.81
N TRP A 366 11.35 8.57 -11.72
CA TRP A 366 11.46 7.46 -12.69
C TRP A 366 12.67 7.57 -13.65
N ASP A 367 13.16 8.79 -13.85
CA ASP A 367 14.31 9.16 -14.68
C ASP A 367 15.66 9.09 -13.95
N GLU A 368 15.67 8.93 -12.62
CA GLU A 368 16.90 8.75 -11.82
C GLU A 368 17.05 7.36 -11.19
N THR A 369 15.96 6.60 -11.07
CA THR A 369 15.94 5.27 -10.43
C THR A 369 16.81 4.23 -11.16
N ARG A 370 17.38 3.30 -10.39
CA ARG A 370 18.28 2.24 -10.87
C ARG A 370 17.61 0.87 -10.82
N ILE A 371 18.04 -0.03 -11.70
CA ILE A 371 17.57 -1.43 -11.70
C ILE A 371 17.88 -2.08 -10.35
N GLY A 372 16.86 -2.70 -9.75
CA GLY A 372 16.94 -3.39 -8.46
C GLY A 372 16.98 -2.46 -7.24
N SER A 373 16.97 -1.14 -7.42
CA SER A 373 16.95 -0.18 -6.32
C SER A 373 15.53 0.29 -6.01
N CYS A 374 15.25 0.54 -4.73
CA CYS A 374 14.04 1.20 -4.26
C CYS A 374 14.23 2.71 -4.00
N GLY A 375 15.19 3.34 -4.68
CA GLY A 375 15.47 4.77 -4.61
C GLY A 375 16.46 5.16 -3.51
N ARG A 376 16.47 6.45 -3.14
CA ARG A 376 17.32 7.00 -2.08
C ARG A 376 16.49 7.31 -0.84
N ILE A 377 17.11 7.34 0.33
CA ILE A 377 16.44 7.78 1.57
C ILE A 377 15.84 9.18 1.35
N VAL A 378 14.58 9.35 1.72
CA VAL A 378 13.88 10.63 1.56
C VAL A 378 14.46 11.71 2.47
N ASP A 379 14.42 12.97 2.02
CA ASP A 379 15.01 14.13 2.69
C ASP A 379 14.36 14.54 4.03
N ARG A 380 13.39 13.75 4.53
CA ARG A 380 12.69 13.94 5.80
C ARG A 380 13.11 12.97 6.90
N MET A 381 14.07 12.10 6.59
CA MET A 381 14.68 11.18 7.53
C MET A 381 16.13 10.92 7.18
N GLU A 382 16.84 10.39 8.16
CA GLU A 382 18.14 9.79 7.97
C GLU A 382 17.99 8.27 7.89
N GLY A 383 18.85 7.64 7.09
CA GLY A 383 18.94 6.19 6.96
C GLY A 383 20.39 5.75 7.05
N ARG A 384 20.66 4.67 7.78
CA ARG A 384 21.97 4.02 7.82
C ARG A 384 21.81 2.51 7.81
N VAL A 385 22.79 1.81 7.25
CA VAL A 385 22.84 0.35 7.28
C VAL A 385 23.68 -0.07 8.48
N ASP A 386 23.17 -0.96 9.31
CA ASP A 386 23.91 -1.60 10.41
C ASP A 386 24.93 -2.61 9.83
N SER A 387 26.00 -2.06 9.25
CA SER A 387 27.04 -2.80 8.54
C SER A 387 28.39 -2.07 8.64
N SER A 388 29.48 -2.85 8.63
CA SER A 388 30.84 -2.30 8.60
C SER A 388 31.25 -1.77 7.21
N ASP A 389 30.56 -2.21 6.17
CA ASP A 389 30.69 -1.74 4.79
C ASP A 389 29.30 -1.77 4.12
N PRO A 390 28.50 -0.70 4.23
CA PRO A 390 27.15 -0.63 3.69
C PRO A 390 27.02 -0.85 2.17
N GLU A 391 28.10 -0.67 1.41
CA GLU A 391 28.12 -0.84 -0.05
C GLU A 391 28.22 -2.33 -0.44
N HIS A 392 29.00 -3.11 0.32
CA HIS A 392 29.34 -4.49 -0.04
C HIS A 392 28.84 -5.55 0.95
N ILE A 393 28.56 -5.17 2.19
CA ILE A 393 28.12 -6.07 3.26
C ILE A 393 26.69 -5.69 3.65
N VAL A 394 25.78 -6.64 3.45
CA VAL A 394 24.36 -6.51 3.80
C VAL A 394 24.21 -6.25 5.31
N GLY A 395 23.38 -5.28 5.67
CA GLY A 395 22.99 -5.03 7.06
C GLY A 395 21.54 -4.57 7.18
N GLU A 396 21.06 -4.43 8.40
CA GLU A 396 19.70 -3.94 8.66
C GLU A 396 19.61 -2.44 8.38
N LEU A 397 18.58 -2.01 7.66
CA LEU A 397 18.30 -0.58 7.51
C LEU A 397 17.74 -0.01 8.82
N LEU A 398 18.39 1.04 9.31
CA LEU A 398 17.96 1.82 10.47
C LEU A 398 17.52 3.20 9.98
N VAL A 399 16.38 3.69 10.46
CA VAL A 399 15.84 5.00 10.07
C VAL A 399 15.50 5.88 11.26
N LYS A 400 15.62 7.20 11.10
CA LYS A 400 15.30 8.20 12.13
C LYS A 400 14.85 9.50 11.46
N GLY A 401 13.67 10.01 11.81
CA GLY A 401 13.17 11.24 11.20
C GLY A 401 11.71 11.55 11.49
N ALA A 402 11.16 12.56 10.80
CA ALA A 402 9.80 13.04 11.02
C ALA A 402 8.71 12.01 10.69
N ASN A 403 9.05 11.00 9.87
CA ASN A 403 8.11 10.01 9.35
C ASN A 403 7.88 8.83 10.33
N THR A 404 8.72 8.63 11.34
CA THR A 404 8.65 7.45 12.21
C THR A 404 7.44 7.47 13.13
N MET A 405 6.93 6.30 13.48
CA MET A 405 5.83 6.12 14.43
C MET A 405 6.19 6.59 15.85
N LEU A 406 5.18 6.68 16.72
CA LEU A 406 5.35 6.83 18.17
C LEU A 406 5.66 5.49 18.85
N GLY A 407 5.16 4.39 18.29
CA GLY A 407 5.24 3.05 18.88
C GLY A 407 4.05 2.18 18.48
N TYR A 408 3.94 1.01 19.11
CA TYR A 408 2.80 0.11 18.95
C TYR A 408 1.79 0.29 20.09
N TYR A 409 0.52 0.46 19.73
CA TYR A 409 -0.59 0.65 20.68
C TYR A 409 -0.67 -0.53 21.66
N LYS A 410 -0.59 -0.24 22.96
CA LYS A 410 -0.63 -1.24 24.05
C LYS A 410 0.41 -2.37 23.94
N ASN A 411 1.54 -2.09 23.29
CA ASN A 411 2.61 -3.08 23.12
C ASN A 411 3.99 -2.43 23.32
N GLU A 412 4.30 -2.14 24.59
CA GLU A 412 5.56 -1.50 24.99
C GLU A 412 6.78 -2.37 24.64
N GLU A 413 6.68 -3.69 24.82
CA GLU A 413 7.75 -4.62 24.50
C GLU A 413 8.14 -4.56 23.01
N ALA A 414 7.15 -4.64 22.10
CA ALA A 414 7.43 -4.50 20.67
C ALA A 414 7.90 -3.09 20.30
N THR A 415 7.47 -2.07 21.05
CA THR A 415 7.90 -0.68 20.85
C THR A 415 9.36 -0.52 21.23
N GLN A 416 9.80 -1.05 22.35
CA GLN A 416 11.20 -1.00 22.75
C GLN A 416 12.08 -1.85 21.81
N ALA A 417 11.59 -3.01 21.38
CA ALA A 417 12.35 -3.92 20.52
C ALA A 417 12.66 -3.34 19.12
N ILE A 418 11.84 -2.41 18.61
CA ILE A 418 12.07 -1.81 17.30
C ILE A 418 12.98 -0.57 17.35
N PHE A 419 13.24 0.00 18.53
CA PHE A 419 14.18 1.11 18.66
C PHE A 419 15.51 0.66 19.24
N THR A 420 16.58 1.17 18.67
CA THR A 420 17.94 1.08 19.21
C THR A 420 18.13 2.03 20.38
N SER A 421 19.15 1.80 21.21
CA SER A 421 19.44 2.64 22.38
C SER A 421 19.81 4.09 22.02
N ASP A 422 20.28 4.34 20.79
CA ASP A 422 20.57 5.69 20.25
C ASP A 422 19.40 6.28 19.44
N GLY A 423 18.23 5.65 19.49
CA GLY A 423 16.96 6.18 19.01
C GLY A 423 16.71 6.03 17.51
N TRP A 424 17.39 5.11 16.84
CA TRP A 424 17.06 4.69 15.48
C TRP A 424 16.04 3.57 15.46
N MET A 425 15.08 3.62 14.55
CA MET A 425 14.10 2.57 14.32
C MET A 425 14.69 1.49 13.40
N ARG A 426 14.59 0.23 13.82
CA ARG A 426 14.91 -0.96 13.05
C ARG A 426 13.78 -1.25 12.06
N THR A 427 14.07 -1.31 10.76
CA THR A 427 13.03 -1.65 9.78
C THR A 427 12.75 -3.16 9.72
N GLY A 428 13.70 -3.99 10.19
CA GLY A 428 13.67 -5.43 9.98
C GLY A 428 14.01 -5.85 8.54
N ASP A 429 14.33 -4.89 7.66
CA ASP A 429 14.65 -5.10 6.26
C ASP A 429 16.17 -4.95 6.05
N LEU A 430 16.74 -5.92 5.33
CA LEU A 430 18.17 -6.01 5.05
C LEU A 430 18.47 -5.35 3.71
N CYS A 431 19.54 -4.57 3.62
CA CYS A 431 19.90 -3.86 2.40
C CYS A 431 21.40 -3.61 2.27
N THR A 432 21.78 -3.17 1.08
CA THR A 432 23.03 -2.44 0.80
C THR A 432 22.66 -1.05 0.26
N ILE A 433 23.52 -0.06 0.47
CA ILE A 433 23.39 1.29 -0.09
C ILE A 433 24.65 1.57 -0.92
N ASP A 434 24.49 1.94 -2.20
CA ASP A 434 25.63 2.26 -3.05
C ASP A 434 26.23 3.65 -2.78
N ALA A 435 27.38 3.96 -3.39
CA ALA A 435 28.07 5.24 -3.25
C ALA A 435 27.23 6.47 -3.66
N ASP A 436 26.18 6.28 -4.46
CA ASP A 436 25.26 7.35 -4.88
C ASP A 436 23.99 7.42 -4.01
N GLY A 437 23.94 6.63 -2.93
CA GLY A 437 22.86 6.60 -1.94
C GLY A 437 21.65 5.75 -2.31
N PHE A 438 21.72 4.93 -3.37
CA PHE A 438 20.60 4.06 -3.76
C PHE A 438 20.53 2.83 -2.88
N VAL A 439 19.32 2.56 -2.37
CA VAL A 439 19.02 1.44 -1.48
C VAL A 439 18.66 0.21 -2.32
N TYR A 440 19.24 -0.93 -1.97
CA TYR A 440 18.98 -2.24 -2.58
C TYR A 440 18.55 -3.23 -1.49
N LEU A 441 17.27 -3.58 -1.47
CA LEU A 441 16.72 -4.54 -0.51
C LEU A 441 17.18 -5.96 -0.85
N ARG A 442 17.52 -6.72 0.20
CA ARG A 442 18.04 -8.10 0.12
C ARG A 442 17.08 -9.12 0.74
N GLY A 443 16.24 -8.70 1.68
CA GLY A 443 15.28 -9.58 2.35
C GLY A 443 14.92 -9.09 3.74
N ARG A 444 14.30 -9.95 4.54
CA ARG A 444 13.90 -9.65 5.92
C ARG A 444 14.85 -10.30 6.92
N ASN A 445 15.26 -9.57 7.95
CA ASN A 445 16.14 -10.09 9.02
C ASN A 445 15.55 -11.37 9.67
N LYS A 446 14.24 -11.41 9.90
CA LYS A 446 13.54 -12.58 10.47
C LYS A 446 13.44 -13.79 9.55
N ASN A 447 13.60 -13.60 8.24
CA ASN A 447 13.53 -14.68 7.25
C ASN A 447 14.92 -15.17 6.86
N MET A 448 15.98 -14.43 7.18
CA MET A 448 17.35 -14.80 6.89
C MET A 448 17.67 -16.17 7.50
N ILE A 449 18.15 -17.08 6.66
CA ILE A 449 18.57 -18.42 7.08
C ILE A 449 20.08 -18.38 7.32
N LEU A 450 20.52 -18.77 8.51
CA LEU A 450 21.94 -18.94 8.78
C LEU A 450 22.36 -20.34 8.29
N GLY A 451 23.13 -20.38 7.21
CA GLY A 451 23.60 -21.64 6.62
C GLY A 451 24.56 -22.41 7.54
N PRO A 452 24.79 -23.71 7.31
CA PRO A 452 25.69 -24.53 8.15
C PRO A 452 27.14 -24.01 8.22
N SER A 453 27.57 -23.25 7.21
CA SER A 453 28.88 -22.59 7.15
C SER A 453 28.94 -21.24 7.86
N GLY A 454 27.85 -20.81 8.51
CA GLY A 454 27.71 -19.48 9.12
C GLY A 454 27.45 -18.36 8.10
N GLN A 455 27.23 -18.68 6.83
CA GLN A 455 26.88 -17.72 5.78
C GLN A 455 25.40 -17.36 5.84
N ASN A 456 25.09 -16.07 5.71
CA ASN A 456 23.71 -15.60 5.64
C ASN A 456 23.12 -15.91 4.26
N ILE A 457 21.95 -16.54 4.27
CA ILE A 457 21.16 -16.85 3.09
C ILE A 457 19.90 -15.99 3.16
N TYR A 458 19.61 -15.29 2.06
CA TYR A 458 18.43 -14.43 1.92
C TYR A 458 17.41 -15.16 1.03
N PRO A 459 16.40 -15.83 1.60
CA PRO A 459 15.42 -16.61 0.85
C PRO A 459 14.78 -15.83 -0.29
N GLU A 460 14.43 -14.57 -0.03
CA GLU A 460 13.75 -13.70 -0.98
C GLU A 460 14.58 -13.47 -2.27
N GLU A 461 15.91 -13.39 -2.20
CA GLU A 461 16.75 -13.27 -3.42
C GLU A 461 16.70 -14.52 -4.30
N ILE A 462 16.53 -15.68 -3.69
CA ILE A 462 16.43 -16.97 -4.39
C ILE A 462 15.01 -17.12 -4.95
N GLU A 463 13.99 -16.78 -4.17
CA GLU A 463 12.58 -16.78 -4.56
C GLU A 463 12.34 -15.87 -5.75
N ASP A 464 12.90 -14.66 -5.75
CA ASP A 464 12.77 -13.72 -6.86
C ASP A 464 13.33 -14.29 -8.17
N ARG A 465 14.44 -15.04 -8.12
CA ARG A 465 15.00 -15.73 -9.30
C ARG A 465 14.13 -16.91 -9.70
N LEU A 466 13.68 -17.72 -8.74
CA LEU A 466 12.84 -18.89 -8.98
C LEU A 466 11.48 -18.49 -9.58
N ASN A 467 10.88 -17.40 -9.13
CA ASN A 467 9.63 -16.83 -9.66
C ASN A 467 9.77 -16.27 -11.09
N ASN A 468 10.99 -16.17 -11.63
CA ASN A 468 11.25 -15.85 -13.03
C ASN A 468 11.39 -17.09 -13.92
N MET A 469 11.46 -18.29 -13.33
CA MET A 469 11.60 -19.52 -14.10
C MET A 469 10.27 -19.90 -14.75
N PRO A 470 10.32 -20.61 -15.90
CA PRO A 470 9.12 -21.12 -16.53
C PRO A 470 8.26 -21.92 -15.55
N TYR A 471 6.94 -21.82 -15.70
CA TYR A 471 5.98 -22.62 -14.93
C TYR A 471 5.96 -22.35 -13.41
N VAL A 472 6.65 -21.34 -12.90
CA VAL A 472 6.56 -20.92 -11.49
C VAL A 472 5.61 -19.73 -11.35
N CYS A 473 4.52 -19.90 -10.61
CA CYS A 473 3.66 -18.78 -10.19
C CYS A 473 4.26 -18.10 -8.96
N GLU A 474 4.57 -18.89 -7.93
CA GLU A 474 5.08 -18.42 -6.64
C GLU A 474 6.01 -19.44 -6.01
N SER A 475 6.93 -18.97 -5.17
CA SER A 475 7.84 -19.84 -4.44
C SER A 475 8.12 -19.33 -3.03
N LEU A 476 8.51 -20.27 -2.15
CA LEU A 476 9.10 -20.00 -0.85
C LEU A 476 10.34 -20.86 -0.68
N ILE A 477 11.41 -20.25 -0.17
CA ILE A 477 12.63 -20.93 0.23
C ILE A 477 12.61 -21.04 1.75
N VAL A 478 12.61 -22.28 2.24
CA VAL A 478 12.59 -22.61 3.66
C VAL A 478 13.77 -23.49 4.02
N GLU A 479 14.14 -23.50 5.29
CA GLU A 479 15.10 -24.45 5.82
C GLU A 479 14.32 -25.64 6.41
N GLN A 480 14.66 -26.85 5.96
CA GLN A 480 14.17 -28.10 6.54
C GLN A 480 15.35 -29.05 6.70
N GLU A 481 15.54 -29.55 7.93
CA GLU A 481 16.61 -30.50 8.26
C GLU A 481 18.02 -30.02 7.84
N GLY A 482 18.31 -28.73 8.02
CA GLY A 482 19.60 -28.12 7.67
C GLY A 482 19.83 -27.92 6.17
N LYS A 483 18.79 -28.08 5.34
CA LYS A 483 18.85 -27.94 3.88
C LYS A 483 17.83 -26.92 3.39
N LEU A 484 18.17 -26.23 2.30
CA LEU A 484 17.23 -25.35 1.63
C LEU A 484 16.24 -26.15 0.79
N VAL A 485 14.96 -25.92 0.99
CA VAL A 485 13.85 -26.52 0.25
C VAL A 485 13.06 -25.42 -0.45
N ALA A 486 12.86 -25.56 -1.75
CA ALA A 486 11.96 -24.72 -2.54
C ALA A 486 10.55 -25.30 -2.50
N LEU A 487 9.60 -24.53 -1.96
CA LEU A 487 8.18 -24.80 -2.06
C LEU A 487 7.67 -24.01 -3.26
N VAL A 488 7.05 -24.66 -4.24
CA VAL A 488 6.66 -24.01 -5.50
C VAL A 488 5.17 -24.24 -5.77
N TYR A 489 4.45 -23.14 -6.00
CA TYR A 489 3.13 -23.16 -6.62
C TYR A 489 3.28 -22.97 -8.14
N PRO A 490 2.96 -23.97 -8.96
CA PRO A 490 3.22 -23.94 -10.40
C PRO A 490 2.13 -23.19 -11.19
N ASP A 491 2.52 -22.64 -12.34
CA ASP A 491 1.61 -22.19 -13.40
C ASP A 491 1.12 -23.41 -14.20
N ILE A 492 0.10 -24.07 -13.64
CA ILE A 492 -0.48 -25.30 -14.21
C ILE A 492 -1.04 -25.03 -15.62
N GLU A 493 -1.64 -23.87 -15.86
CA GLU A 493 -2.19 -23.54 -17.19
C GLU A 493 -1.09 -23.46 -18.24
N ASN A 494 0.03 -22.79 -17.93
CA ASN A 494 1.15 -22.67 -18.84
C ASN A 494 1.88 -24.00 -19.05
N ALA A 495 2.03 -24.79 -17.98
CA ALA A 495 2.59 -26.14 -18.04
C ALA A 495 1.74 -27.05 -18.98
N GLN A 496 0.42 -27.03 -18.82
CA GLN A 496 -0.49 -27.80 -19.67
C GLN A 496 -0.43 -27.38 -21.13
N ARG A 497 -0.32 -26.08 -21.44
CA ARG A 497 -0.11 -25.59 -22.82
C ARG A 497 1.18 -26.10 -23.45
N SER A 498 2.16 -26.44 -22.61
CA SER A 498 3.45 -27.00 -23.01
C SER A 498 3.48 -28.54 -22.95
N ASN A 499 2.34 -29.20 -22.70
CA ASN A 499 2.21 -30.65 -22.47
C ASN A 499 3.04 -31.18 -21.29
N LEU A 500 3.31 -30.35 -20.29
CA LEU A 500 3.97 -30.74 -19.04
C LEU A 500 2.89 -31.00 -17.97
N THR A 501 2.76 -32.25 -17.53
CA THR A 501 1.83 -32.65 -16.46
C THR A 501 2.45 -33.71 -15.55
N GLY A 502 2.02 -33.74 -14.29
CA GLY A 502 2.48 -34.72 -13.29
C GLY A 502 4.01 -34.74 -13.20
N ASP A 503 4.59 -35.95 -13.28
CA ASP A 503 6.03 -36.21 -13.20
C ASP A 503 6.86 -35.40 -14.22
N ALA A 504 6.30 -35.07 -15.39
CA ALA A 504 7.01 -34.28 -16.40
C ALA A 504 7.18 -32.80 -15.98
N LEU A 505 6.19 -32.25 -15.28
CA LEU A 505 6.30 -30.90 -14.71
C LEU A 505 7.31 -30.90 -13.55
N GLU A 506 7.27 -31.93 -12.70
CA GLU A 506 8.21 -32.07 -11.59
C GLU A 506 9.66 -32.18 -12.08
N ALA A 507 9.91 -33.02 -13.09
CA ALA A 507 11.23 -33.15 -13.72
C ALA A 507 11.72 -31.83 -14.35
N GLN A 508 10.83 -31.08 -15.01
CA GLN A 508 11.18 -29.76 -15.56
C GLN A 508 11.56 -28.76 -14.47
N MET A 509 10.78 -28.72 -13.38
CA MET A 509 11.08 -27.84 -12.25
C MET A 509 12.36 -28.24 -11.50
N GLU A 510 12.67 -29.54 -11.41
CA GLU A 510 13.96 -30.00 -10.89
C GLU A 510 15.13 -29.54 -11.78
N GLU A 511 14.97 -29.55 -13.10
CA GLU A 511 15.95 -29.01 -14.05
C GLU A 511 16.10 -27.49 -13.89
N ASP A 512 15.00 -26.77 -13.69
CA ASP A 512 14.99 -25.34 -13.43
C ASP A 512 15.78 -25.02 -12.14
N ILE A 513 15.54 -25.76 -11.06
CA ILE A 513 16.30 -25.65 -9.80
C ILE A 513 17.78 -25.97 -10.01
N ALA A 514 18.10 -27.03 -10.77
CA ALA A 514 19.49 -27.38 -11.08
C ALA A 514 20.19 -26.27 -11.89
N THR A 515 19.45 -25.58 -12.76
CA THR A 515 19.93 -24.42 -13.51
C THR A 515 20.14 -23.22 -12.59
N LEU A 516 19.17 -22.92 -11.72
CA LEU A 516 19.28 -21.84 -10.73
C LEU A 516 20.50 -22.04 -9.83
N ASN A 517 20.74 -23.28 -9.37
CA ASN A 517 21.86 -23.61 -8.50
C ASN A 517 23.23 -23.33 -9.14
N LYS A 518 23.35 -23.31 -10.48
CA LYS A 518 24.59 -22.93 -11.16
C LYS A 518 24.91 -21.44 -11.02
N GLU A 519 23.89 -20.62 -10.77
CA GLU A 519 24.01 -19.16 -10.58
C GLU A 519 24.06 -18.75 -9.11
N LEU A 520 23.83 -19.69 -8.20
CA LEU A 520 23.85 -19.47 -6.76
C LEU A 520 25.21 -19.87 -6.17
N PRO A 521 25.69 -19.13 -5.16
CA PRO A 521 26.80 -19.61 -4.32
C PRO A 521 26.51 -20.99 -3.74
N ALA A 522 27.55 -21.82 -3.59
CA ALA A 522 27.41 -23.20 -3.13
C ALA A 522 26.67 -23.34 -1.79
N TYR A 523 26.83 -22.38 -0.87
CA TYR A 523 26.19 -22.40 0.45
C TYR A 523 24.68 -22.08 0.42
N SER A 524 24.17 -21.53 -0.69
CA SER A 524 22.76 -21.13 -0.85
C SER A 524 22.05 -21.93 -1.94
N GLN A 525 22.61 -23.07 -2.36
CA GLN A 525 21.98 -23.95 -3.35
C GLN A 525 20.78 -24.69 -2.74
N ILE A 526 19.71 -24.77 -3.54
CA ILE A 526 18.48 -25.44 -3.19
C ILE A 526 18.71 -26.95 -3.27
N SER A 527 18.41 -27.65 -2.18
CA SER A 527 18.64 -29.10 -2.08
C SER A 527 17.44 -29.94 -2.49
N ARG A 528 16.22 -29.39 -2.38
CA ARG A 528 14.98 -30.12 -2.64
C ARG A 528 13.88 -29.19 -3.16
N LEU A 529 13.02 -29.72 -4.02
CA LEU A 529 11.78 -29.10 -4.47
C LEU A 529 10.58 -29.80 -3.81
N LYS A 530 9.53 -29.03 -3.48
CA LYS A 530 8.21 -29.51 -3.07
C LYS A 530 7.13 -28.72 -3.79
N ILE A 531 6.35 -29.39 -4.63
CA ILE A 531 5.27 -28.76 -5.38
C ILE A 531 4.02 -28.66 -4.51
N TYR A 532 3.43 -27.47 -4.45
CA TYR A 532 2.13 -27.18 -3.88
C TYR A 532 1.13 -26.97 -5.00
N TYR A 533 0.04 -27.75 -5.03
CA TYR A 533 -1.00 -27.61 -6.06
C TYR A 533 -2.08 -26.58 -5.69
N GLU A 534 -2.03 -26.07 -4.46
CA GLU A 534 -2.86 -24.97 -3.98
C GLU A 534 -2.01 -23.70 -3.83
N GLU A 535 -2.60 -22.55 -4.14
CA GLU A 535 -1.96 -21.24 -3.98
C GLU A 535 -1.61 -21.00 -2.50
N PHE A 536 -0.46 -20.35 -2.24
CA PHE A 536 -0.09 -20.04 -0.88
C PHE A 536 -1.08 -19.08 -0.21
N GLU A 537 -1.31 -19.27 1.09
CA GLU A 537 -2.13 -18.35 1.87
C GLU A 537 -1.49 -16.95 1.92
N LYS A 538 -2.28 -15.93 1.60
CA LYS A 538 -1.81 -14.54 1.52
C LYS A 538 -2.43 -13.62 2.55
N THR A 539 -1.72 -12.55 2.88
CA THR A 539 -2.28 -11.38 3.58
C THR A 539 -3.24 -10.62 2.65
N PRO A 540 -4.06 -9.68 3.16
CA PRO A 540 -4.86 -8.82 2.29
C PRO A 540 -4.02 -7.98 1.30
N LYS A 541 -2.73 -7.71 1.63
CA LYS A 541 -1.76 -7.06 0.73
C LYS A 541 -1.20 -8.00 -0.34
N ARG A 542 -1.71 -9.24 -0.43
CA ARG A 542 -1.27 -10.29 -1.36
C ARG A 542 0.15 -10.83 -1.15
N SER A 543 0.76 -10.58 0.01
CA SER A 543 2.03 -11.21 0.39
C SER A 543 1.82 -12.60 0.99
N ILE A 544 2.71 -13.57 0.73
CA ILE A 544 2.62 -14.94 1.26
C ILE A 544 2.81 -14.96 2.79
N LYS A 545 1.99 -15.74 3.51
CA LYS A 545 2.12 -16.00 4.95
C LYS A 545 3.18 -17.07 5.24
N ARG A 546 4.46 -16.73 5.09
CA ARG A 546 5.62 -17.66 5.24
C ARG A 546 5.56 -18.55 6.49
N TYR A 547 5.12 -18.01 7.63
CA TYR A 547 5.08 -18.74 8.92
C TYR A 547 4.21 -20.01 8.90
N LEU A 548 3.27 -20.14 7.95
CA LEU A 548 2.45 -21.35 7.79
C LEU A 548 3.21 -22.51 7.12
N TYR A 549 4.37 -22.24 6.53
CA TYR A 549 5.12 -23.17 5.68
C TYR A 549 6.52 -23.52 6.21
N GLN A 550 6.95 -22.90 7.32
CA GLN A 550 8.29 -23.09 7.89
C GLN A 550 8.44 -24.41 8.68
N ASN A 551 7.35 -25.01 9.18
CA ASN A 551 7.39 -26.15 10.11
C ASN A 551 6.71 -27.44 9.59
N ASN A 552 6.52 -27.58 8.27
CA ASN A 552 5.77 -28.69 7.66
C ASN A 552 6.58 -29.62 6.76
#